data_AF-A0A7V8W673-F1
#
_entry.id   AF-A0A7V8W673-F1
#
_cell.length_a   1.000
_cell.length_b   1.000
_cell.length_c   1.000
_cell.angle_alpha   90.00
_cell.angle_beta   90.00
_cell.angle_gamma   90.00
#
_symmetry.space_group_name_H-M   'P 1'
#
loop_
_entity.id
_entity.type
_entity.pdbx_description
1 polymer ?
#
loop_
_entity_poly.entity_id
_entity_poly.type
_entity_poly.pdbx_seq_one_letter_code
_entity_poly.pdbx_strand_id
1 'polypeptide(L)'
;MGFRWVLLPLVLLVSVSVGCSNSSKSTKSSGQTLSGKDEQIFIGDTVEKNYDPNVIMKRAESFFDKEDYAEAIIEYQHFLDLHRVHTLASYAQFKLAESHFKQVKTVDRDIDPIYKALDAYQKLRRDYPGSRYDGDAGERLQACHRMIAQSYLFVGQFYYRRDAYLAAAHRFEAILKQYPDMDIAGDALYYLALTYKEIGAEDWAREKLMAFMERYPNNQYASTGQKVLAALNAKHPTEAVAQATTSSPDTTTKIPSVVHAGSSPATVLSPTPDTAIPSGGTTLCRLGVWC
;
A
#
# COMPACT_ATOMS: atom_id res chain seq x y z
N MET A 1 -38.00 14.16 -53.32
CA MET A 1 -37.99 12.68 -53.27
C MET A 1 -37.10 12.28 -52.09
N GLY A 2 -37.49 11.54 -51.05
CA GLY A 2 -38.75 10.94 -50.60
C GLY A 2 -38.83 11.07 -49.06
N PHE A 3 -40.00 11.43 -48.54
CA PHE A 3 -41.03 10.55 -47.95
C PHE A 3 -40.75 10.11 -46.51
N ARG A 4 -41.37 10.85 -45.58
CA ARG A 4 -41.61 10.50 -44.17
C ARG A 4 -42.63 9.36 -44.09
N TRP A 5 -42.38 8.36 -43.24
CA TRP A 5 -43.42 7.47 -42.73
C TRP A 5 -43.30 7.36 -41.21
N VAL A 6 -44.38 7.76 -40.55
CA VAL A 6 -44.67 7.64 -39.12
C VAL A 6 -45.43 6.34 -38.93
N LEU A 7 -45.01 5.48 -38.00
CA LEU A 7 -45.87 4.44 -37.42
C LEU A 7 -45.29 3.94 -36.07
N LEU A 8 -45.82 4.51 -34.98
CA LEU A 8 -46.14 3.78 -33.74
C LEU A 8 -47.42 2.94 -33.99
N PRO A 9 -47.90 2.02 -33.11
CA PRO A 9 -47.39 1.54 -31.80
C PRO A 9 -47.45 -0.01 -31.64
N LEU A 10 -46.89 -0.60 -30.58
CA LEU A 10 -47.62 -1.53 -29.68
C LEU A 10 -46.77 -1.84 -28.44
N VAL A 11 -47.16 -1.26 -27.31
CA VAL A 11 -46.68 -1.61 -25.97
C VAL A 11 -47.39 -2.89 -25.56
N LEU A 12 -46.65 -3.98 -25.39
CA LEU A 12 -47.16 -5.22 -24.78
C LEU A 12 -46.70 -5.26 -23.32
N LEU A 13 -47.61 -4.80 -22.47
CA LEU A 13 -47.55 -4.70 -21.03
C LEU A 13 -47.88 -6.10 -20.47
N VAL A 14 -46.87 -6.90 -20.14
CA VAL A 14 -47.08 -8.18 -19.42
C VAL A 14 -47.04 -7.88 -17.92
N SER A 15 -48.24 -7.66 -17.38
CA SER A 15 -48.54 -7.66 -15.97
C SER A 15 -48.57 -9.09 -15.44
N VAL A 16 -47.60 -9.46 -14.60
CA VAL A 16 -47.77 -10.59 -13.67
C VAL A 16 -47.79 -10.02 -12.26
N SER A 17 -49.02 -9.87 -11.77
CA SER A 17 -49.32 -9.58 -10.38
C SER A 17 -49.67 -10.90 -9.67
N VAL A 18 -49.39 -10.91 -8.36
CA VAL A 18 -49.86 -11.85 -7.32
C VAL A 18 -48.96 -13.11 -7.14
N GLY A 19 -48.41 -13.40 -5.97
CA GLY A 19 -48.70 -12.81 -4.66
C GLY A 19 -47.74 -13.20 -3.55
N CYS A 20 -47.91 -12.49 -2.44
CA CYS A 20 -47.31 -12.78 -1.15
C CYS A 20 -47.85 -14.11 -0.60
N SER A 21 -46.97 -14.93 -0.03
CA SER A 21 -47.33 -15.70 1.15
C SER A 21 -46.14 -15.75 2.10
N ASN A 22 -46.20 -14.87 3.09
CA ASN A 22 -45.40 -14.89 4.30
C ASN A 22 -45.94 -16.00 5.21
N SER A 23 -45.36 -17.19 5.14
CA SER A 23 -45.61 -18.23 6.13
C SER A 23 -44.63 -18.04 7.29
N SER A 24 -45.10 -17.43 8.37
CA SER A 24 -44.44 -17.49 9.66
C SER A 24 -44.47 -18.93 10.16
N LYS A 25 -43.39 -19.69 9.95
CA LYS A 25 -43.23 -20.95 10.70
C LYS A 25 -42.93 -20.58 12.14
N SER A 26 -43.92 -20.85 13.00
CA SER A 26 -43.71 -20.88 14.44
C SER A 26 -42.53 -21.80 14.75
N THR A 27 -41.53 -21.28 15.45
CA THR A 27 -40.61 -22.08 16.23
C THR A 27 -41.42 -22.83 17.30
N LYS A 28 -41.94 -24.00 16.94
CA LYS A 28 -42.18 -25.06 17.90
C LYS A 28 -40.81 -25.63 18.22
N SER A 29 -40.25 -25.19 19.34
CA SER A 29 -39.34 -26.00 20.15
C SER A 29 -40.04 -27.34 20.38
N SER A 30 -39.74 -28.30 19.51
CA SER A 30 -40.02 -29.70 19.74
C SER A 30 -38.65 -30.32 19.88
N GLY A 31 -38.32 -30.75 21.10
CA GLY A 31 -37.17 -31.61 21.34
C GLY A 31 -37.33 -32.85 20.47
N GLN A 32 -36.76 -32.83 19.28
CA GLN A 32 -36.50 -34.02 18.49
C GLN A 32 -35.14 -34.52 18.95
N THR A 33 -35.18 -35.55 19.80
CA THR A 33 -34.10 -36.52 19.93
C THR A 33 -33.60 -36.86 18.53
N LEU A 34 -32.38 -36.41 18.24
CA LEU A 34 -31.68 -36.69 17.01
C LEU A 34 -31.61 -38.21 16.84
N SER A 35 -32.20 -38.68 15.75
CA SER A 35 -32.17 -40.08 15.36
C SER A 35 -30.73 -40.44 15.03
N GLY A 36 -30.10 -41.28 15.85
CA GLY A 36 -28.68 -41.68 15.81
C GLY A 36 -28.20 -42.46 14.58
N LYS A 37 -28.79 -42.19 13.41
CA LYS A 37 -28.31 -42.65 12.09
C LYS A 37 -27.62 -41.54 11.30
N ASP A 38 -27.99 -40.28 11.51
CA ASP A 38 -27.37 -39.14 10.82
C ASP A 38 -26.00 -38.77 11.43
N GLU A 39 -25.75 -39.20 12.67
CA GLU A 39 -24.44 -39.08 13.35
C GLU A 39 -23.39 -40.04 12.78
N GLN A 40 -23.81 -41.06 12.01
CA GLN A 40 -22.90 -42.13 11.57
C GLN A 40 -22.09 -41.79 10.32
N ILE A 41 -22.38 -40.69 9.64
CA ILE A 41 -21.64 -40.23 8.46
C ILE A 41 -20.26 -39.65 8.85
N PHE A 42 -20.05 -39.29 10.12
CA PHE A 42 -18.81 -38.69 10.64
C PHE A 42 -18.05 -39.57 11.65
N ILE A 43 -18.23 -40.90 11.64
CA ILE A 43 -17.60 -41.79 12.64
C ILE A 43 -16.08 -42.00 12.40
N GLY A 44 -15.55 -41.70 11.20
CA GLY A 44 -14.12 -41.89 10.87
C GLY A 44 -13.23 -40.67 11.11
N ASP A 45 -13.83 -39.48 11.09
CA ASP A 45 -13.17 -38.20 11.28
C ASP A 45 -13.44 -37.72 12.70
N THR A 46 -12.73 -38.31 13.67
CA THR A 46 -12.66 -37.75 15.02
C THR A 46 -12.29 -36.27 14.91
N VAL A 47 -13.03 -35.39 15.57
CA VAL A 47 -12.85 -33.92 15.52
C VAL A 47 -11.37 -33.50 15.68
N GLU A 48 -10.60 -34.23 16.48
CA GLU A 48 -9.16 -34.08 16.69
C GLU A 48 -8.32 -34.15 15.40
N LYS A 49 -8.68 -35.01 14.43
CA LYS A 49 -7.96 -35.15 13.16
C LYS A 49 -8.08 -33.92 12.26
N ASN A 50 -9.21 -33.20 12.34
CA ASN A 50 -9.41 -31.98 11.55
C ASN A 50 -8.54 -30.81 12.01
N TYR A 51 -8.05 -30.86 13.26
CA TYR A 51 -7.18 -29.86 13.85
C TYR A 51 -5.71 -30.30 13.91
N ASP A 52 -5.38 -31.50 13.41
CA ASP A 52 -4.00 -31.94 13.31
C ASP A 52 -3.20 -30.96 12.41
N PRO A 53 -2.04 -30.47 12.87
CA PRO A 53 -1.23 -29.51 12.11
C PRO A 53 -0.97 -29.96 10.66
N ASN A 54 -0.70 -31.25 10.45
CA ASN A 54 -0.38 -31.79 9.12
C ASN A 54 -1.60 -31.83 8.21
N VAL A 55 -2.79 -32.06 8.77
CA VAL A 55 -4.04 -32.08 7.99
C VAL A 55 -4.37 -30.67 7.52
N ILE A 56 -4.33 -29.68 8.42
CA ILE A 56 -4.55 -28.26 8.06
C ILE A 56 -3.52 -27.82 7.02
N MET A 57 -2.23 -28.14 7.22
CA MET A 57 -1.17 -27.77 6.28
C MET A 57 -1.40 -28.37 4.90
N LYS A 58 -1.68 -29.67 4.79
CA LYS A 58 -1.94 -30.33 3.50
C LYS A 58 -3.17 -29.77 2.79
N ARG A 59 -4.19 -29.38 3.54
CA ARG A 59 -5.38 -28.72 2.98
C ARG A 59 -5.04 -27.35 2.41
N ALA A 60 -4.28 -26.54 3.16
CA ALA A 60 -3.79 -25.23 2.69
C ALA A 60 -2.93 -25.36 1.42
N GLU A 61 -2.03 -26.35 1.39
CA GLU A 61 -1.20 -26.66 0.22
C GLU A 61 -2.07 -27.06 -0.98
N SER A 62 -3.08 -27.91 -0.79
CA SER A 62 -3.96 -28.31 -1.88
C SER A 62 -4.68 -27.12 -2.51
N PHE A 63 -5.16 -26.16 -1.71
CA PHE A 63 -5.75 -24.92 -2.24
C PHE A 63 -4.72 -24.05 -2.96
N PHE A 64 -3.52 -23.91 -2.38
CA PHE A 64 -2.44 -23.14 -3.00
C PHE A 64 -2.04 -23.70 -4.37
N ASP A 65 -1.93 -25.02 -4.48
CA ASP A 65 -1.54 -25.71 -5.72
C ASP A 65 -2.64 -25.65 -6.79
N LYS A 66 -3.90 -25.53 -6.37
CA LYS A 66 -5.05 -25.27 -7.27
C LYS A 66 -5.17 -23.80 -7.68
N GLU A 67 -4.31 -22.93 -7.16
CA GLU A 67 -4.40 -21.47 -7.31
C GLU A 67 -5.65 -20.85 -6.65
N ASP A 68 -6.31 -21.59 -5.77
CA ASP A 68 -7.42 -21.13 -4.93
C ASP A 68 -6.85 -20.34 -3.73
N TYR A 69 -6.19 -19.22 -4.04
CA TYR A 69 -5.40 -18.48 -3.05
C TYR A 69 -6.26 -17.91 -1.92
N ALA A 70 -7.53 -17.60 -2.18
CA ALA A 70 -8.43 -17.08 -1.16
C ALA A 70 -8.68 -18.13 -0.06
N GLU A 71 -8.94 -19.37 -0.45
CA GLU A 71 -9.12 -20.51 0.44
C GLU A 71 -7.80 -20.87 1.13
N ALA A 72 -6.69 -20.85 0.37
CA ALA A 72 -5.36 -21.12 0.93
C ALA A 72 -5.00 -20.12 2.05
N ILE A 73 -5.31 -18.83 1.89
CA ILE A 73 -5.10 -17.79 2.91
C ILE A 73 -5.81 -18.15 4.21
N ILE A 74 -7.08 -18.54 4.13
CA ILE A 74 -7.87 -18.89 5.32
C ILE A 74 -7.25 -20.09 6.04
N GLU A 75 -6.81 -21.10 5.30
CA GLU A 75 -6.22 -22.32 5.87
C GLU A 75 -4.83 -22.10 6.47
N TYR A 76 -3.97 -21.32 5.80
CA TYR A 76 -2.67 -20.95 6.39
C TYR A 76 -2.85 -20.08 7.63
N GLN A 77 -3.79 -19.14 7.61
CA GLN A 77 -4.11 -18.34 8.80
C GLN A 77 -4.64 -19.24 9.93
N HIS A 78 -5.52 -20.19 9.61
CA HIS A 78 -6.04 -21.15 10.58
C HIS A 78 -4.93 -21.98 11.24
N PHE A 79 -3.96 -22.45 10.44
CA PHE A 79 -2.76 -23.13 10.96
C PHE A 79 -1.99 -22.24 11.95
N LEU A 80 -1.75 -20.97 11.60
CA LEU A 80 -0.97 -20.04 12.41
C LEU A 80 -1.67 -19.63 13.71
N ASP A 81 -3.01 -19.58 13.70
CA ASP A 81 -3.82 -19.26 14.87
C ASP A 81 -3.78 -20.40 15.91
N LEU A 82 -3.86 -21.65 15.44
CA LEU A 82 -3.85 -22.83 16.31
C LEU A 82 -2.45 -23.29 16.70
N HIS A 83 -1.49 -23.20 15.77
CA HIS A 83 -0.20 -23.90 15.83
C HIS A 83 1.00 -22.97 15.62
N ARG A 84 1.01 -21.80 16.29
CA ARG A 84 2.06 -20.77 16.14
C ARG A 84 3.50 -21.24 16.42
N VAL A 85 3.68 -22.17 17.35
CA VAL A 85 5.01 -22.67 17.78
C VAL A 85 5.46 -23.91 16.97
N HIS A 86 4.64 -24.38 16.02
CA HIS A 86 4.93 -25.57 15.25
C HIS A 86 6.12 -25.36 14.29
N THR A 87 6.84 -26.44 13.96
CA THR A 87 8.00 -26.40 13.04
C THR A 87 7.65 -25.82 11.66
N LEU A 88 6.42 -26.05 11.21
CA LEU A 88 5.87 -25.57 9.95
C LEU A 88 5.27 -24.15 10.02
N ALA A 89 5.27 -23.48 11.18
CA ALA A 89 4.66 -22.15 11.31
C ALA A 89 5.36 -21.09 10.44
N SER A 90 6.69 -21.13 10.35
CA SER A 90 7.45 -20.27 9.44
C SER A 90 7.10 -20.52 7.97
N TYR A 91 6.86 -21.78 7.59
CA TYR A 91 6.40 -22.13 6.25
C TYR A 91 4.98 -21.65 5.97
N ALA A 92 4.05 -21.87 6.89
CA ALA A 92 2.67 -21.39 6.76
C ALA A 92 2.62 -19.87 6.60
N GLN A 93 3.39 -19.12 7.41
CA GLN A 93 3.45 -17.66 7.32
C GLN A 93 4.03 -17.19 5.98
N PHE A 94 5.07 -17.87 5.46
CA PHE A 94 5.58 -17.59 4.12
C PHE A 94 4.54 -17.85 3.03
N LYS A 95 3.87 -19.00 3.08
CA LYS A 95 2.85 -19.37 2.08
C LYS A 95 1.60 -18.50 2.16
N LEU A 96 1.21 -18.03 3.34
CA LEU A 96 0.18 -17.02 3.53
C LEU A 96 0.53 -15.74 2.75
N ALA A 97 1.78 -15.26 2.90
CA ALA A 97 2.26 -14.08 2.19
C ALA A 97 2.32 -14.29 0.66
N GLU A 98 2.82 -15.45 0.20
CA GLU A 98 2.81 -15.83 -1.22
C GLU A 98 1.40 -15.91 -1.79
N SER A 99 0.43 -16.42 -1.01
CA SER A 99 -0.96 -16.51 -1.46
C SER A 99 -1.54 -15.12 -1.69
N HIS A 100 -1.34 -14.17 -0.76
CA HIS A 100 -1.73 -12.78 -0.94
C HIS A 100 -1.04 -12.13 -2.15
N PHE A 101 0.26 -12.36 -2.32
CA PHE A 101 1.02 -11.80 -3.43
C PHE A 101 0.49 -12.29 -4.80
N LYS A 102 0.17 -13.58 -4.90
CA LYS A 102 -0.31 -14.21 -6.13
C LYS A 102 -1.77 -13.90 -6.48
N GLN A 103 -2.54 -13.31 -5.57
CA GLN A 103 -3.90 -12.85 -5.88
C GLN A 103 -3.91 -11.74 -6.94
N VAL A 104 -2.85 -10.93 -7.03
CA VAL A 104 -2.74 -9.85 -8.01
C VAL A 104 -2.06 -10.35 -9.28
N LYS A 105 -2.80 -10.34 -10.39
CA LYS A 105 -2.29 -10.77 -11.71
C LYS A 105 -1.70 -9.63 -12.53
N THR A 106 -2.26 -8.43 -12.40
CA THR A 106 -1.91 -7.27 -13.23
C THR A 106 -1.96 -5.98 -12.43
N VAL A 107 -1.16 -4.99 -12.86
CA VAL A 107 -0.89 -3.73 -12.15
C VAL A 107 -2.10 -2.78 -12.11
N ASP A 108 -3.06 -2.97 -13.01
CA ASP A 108 -4.31 -2.21 -13.15
C ASP A 108 -5.42 -2.65 -12.17
N ARG A 109 -5.19 -3.72 -11.40
CA ARG A 109 -6.16 -4.27 -10.44
C ARG A 109 -5.95 -3.72 -9.03
N ASP A 110 -6.86 -4.07 -8.13
CA ASP A 110 -6.75 -3.73 -6.72
C ASP A 110 -5.44 -4.28 -6.14
N ILE A 111 -4.70 -3.39 -5.47
CA ILE A 111 -3.39 -3.67 -4.86
C ILE A 111 -3.49 -3.97 -3.37
N ASP A 112 -4.69 -3.95 -2.78
CA ASP A 112 -4.92 -4.34 -1.38
C ASP A 112 -4.26 -5.68 -0.98
N PRO A 113 -4.32 -6.75 -1.82
CA PRO A 113 -3.63 -8.00 -1.50
C PRO A 113 -2.10 -7.85 -1.41
N ILE A 114 -1.50 -6.86 -2.10
CA ILE A 114 -0.05 -6.62 -2.04
C ILE A 114 0.35 -5.98 -0.72
N TYR A 115 -0.47 -5.08 -0.17
CA TYR A 115 -0.24 -4.57 1.18
C TYR A 115 -0.34 -5.68 2.22
N LYS A 116 -1.33 -6.57 2.09
CA LYS A 116 -1.45 -7.77 2.95
C LYS A 116 -0.26 -8.71 2.82
N ALA A 117 0.23 -8.92 1.59
CA ALA A 117 1.43 -9.73 1.35
C ALA A 117 2.67 -9.10 2.00
N LEU A 118 2.86 -7.80 1.84
CA LEU A 118 3.95 -7.04 2.43
C LEU A 118 3.95 -7.18 3.95
N ASP A 119 2.80 -6.97 4.60
CA ASP A 119 2.65 -7.14 6.04
C ASP A 119 2.95 -8.59 6.48
N ALA A 120 2.48 -9.57 5.72
CA ALA A 120 2.70 -10.98 6.01
C ALA A 120 4.17 -11.41 5.86
N TYR A 121 4.90 -10.89 4.88
CA TYR A 121 6.35 -11.10 4.75
C TYR A 121 7.11 -10.40 5.87
N GLN A 122 6.76 -9.16 6.23
CA GLN A 122 7.38 -8.47 7.36
C GLN A 122 7.17 -9.23 8.67
N LYS A 123 5.96 -9.76 8.87
CA LYS A 123 5.63 -10.60 10.01
C LYS A 123 6.46 -11.89 10.04
N LEU A 124 6.66 -12.55 8.90
CA LEU A 124 7.54 -13.73 8.82
C LEU A 124 8.96 -13.43 9.33
N ARG A 125 9.56 -12.33 8.85
CA ARG A 125 10.93 -11.93 9.24
C ARG A 125 11.03 -11.51 10.71
N ARG A 126 9.96 -10.93 11.24
CA ARG A 126 9.87 -10.48 12.64
C ARG A 126 9.66 -11.65 13.61
N ASP A 127 8.72 -12.53 13.30
CA ASP A 127 8.26 -13.58 14.20
C ASP A 127 9.10 -14.86 14.07
N TYR A 128 9.69 -15.11 12.90
CA TYR A 128 10.51 -16.29 12.60
C TYR A 128 11.88 -15.93 11.99
N PRO A 129 12.72 -15.15 12.70
CA PRO A 129 14.02 -14.72 12.21
C PRO A 129 14.94 -15.92 11.96
N GLY A 130 15.72 -15.88 10.88
CA GLY A 130 16.65 -16.96 10.52
C GLY A 130 16.00 -18.25 10.00
N SER A 131 14.68 -18.23 9.75
CA SER A 131 14.02 -19.34 9.05
C SER A 131 14.56 -19.49 7.62
N ARG A 132 14.38 -20.68 7.03
CA ARG A 132 14.80 -20.95 5.62
C ARG A 132 14.17 -20.00 4.60
N TYR A 133 13.12 -19.29 4.98
CA TYR A 133 12.34 -18.37 4.15
C TYR A 133 12.69 -16.90 4.34
N ASP A 134 13.60 -16.55 5.27
CA ASP A 134 13.92 -15.15 5.55
C ASP A 134 14.54 -14.43 4.34
N GLY A 135 15.42 -15.14 3.61
CA GLY A 135 16.03 -14.64 2.38
C GLY A 135 14.99 -14.37 1.30
N ASP A 136 14.20 -15.39 0.96
CA ASP A 136 13.11 -15.30 -0.02
C ASP A 136 12.11 -14.19 0.33
N ALA A 137 11.76 -14.04 1.62
CA ALA A 137 10.86 -12.98 2.08
C ALA A 137 11.44 -11.58 1.85
N GLY A 138 12.76 -11.41 2.01
CA GLY A 138 13.45 -10.17 1.68
C GLY A 138 13.31 -9.78 0.20
N GLU A 139 13.50 -10.74 -0.70
CA GLU A 139 13.32 -10.53 -2.15
C GLU A 139 11.85 -10.22 -2.49
N ARG A 140 10.91 -10.93 -1.87
CA ARG A 140 9.48 -10.74 -2.09
C ARG A 140 8.96 -9.40 -1.56
N LEU A 141 9.53 -8.88 -0.48
CA LEU A 141 9.24 -7.52 -0.01
C LEU A 141 9.63 -6.47 -1.05
N GLN A 142 10.81 -6.60 -1.66
CA GLN A 142 11.22 -5.71 -2.74
C GLN A 142 10.28 -5.82 -3.96
N ALA A 143 9.83 -7.03 -4.29
CA ALA A 143 8.85 -7.26 -5.36
C ALA A 143 7.49 -6.60 -5.04
N CYS A 144 7.01 -6.67 -3.80
CA CYS A 144 5.78 -6.00 -3.36
C CYS A 144 5.89 -4.47 -3.55
N HIS A 145 6.96 -3.86 -3.05
CA HIS A 145 7.19 -2.42 -3.22
C HIS A 145 7.30 -2.01 -4.69
N ARG A 146 7.97 -2.81 -5.51
CA ARG A 146 8.04 -2.60 -6.97
C ARG A 146 6.65 -2.59 -7.58
N MET A 147 5.79 -3.57 -7.26
CA MET A 147 4.44 -3.66 -7.80
C MET A 147 3.54 -2.50 -7.34
N ILE A 148 3.67 -2.06 -6.08
CA ILE A 148 2.97 -0.85 -5.58
C ILE A 148 3.42 0.38 -6.37
N ALA A 149 4.72 0.58 -6.55
CA ALA A 149 5.26 1.70 -7.33
C ALA A 149 4.79 1.67 -8.79
N GLN A 150 4.76 0.48 -9.42
CA GLN A 150 4.23 0.30 -10.78
C GLN A 150 2.75 0.67 -10.86
N SER A 151 1.95 0.31 -9.86
CA SER A 151 0.52 0.65 -9.83
C SER A 151 0.32 2.16 -9.73
N TYR A 152 1.07 2.85 -8.88
CA TYR A 152 1.02 4.30 -8.80
C TYR A 152 1.47 4.97 -10.10
N LEU A 153 2.50 4.45 -10.76
CA LEU A 153 2.95 4.98 -12.05
C LEU A 153 1.85 4.79 -13.12
N PHE A 154 1.24 3.61 -13.18
CA PHE A 154 0.16 3.29 -14.10
C PHE A 154 -1.04 4.24 -13.91
N VAL A 155 -1.46 4.46 -12.67
CA VAL A 155 -2.55 5.39 -12.32
C VAL A 155 -2.17 6.84 -12.64
N GLY A 156 -0.94 7.26 -12.35
CA GLY A 156 -0.43 8.58 -12.69
C GLY A 156 -0.45 8.84 -14.20
N GLN A 157 0.03 7.88 -14.99
CA GLN A 157 -0.02 7.94 -16.46
C GLN A 157 -1.46 7.94 -16.99
N PHE A 158 -2.37 7.20 -16.36
CA PHE A 158 -3.79 7.25 -16.70
C PHE A 158 -4.38 8.65 -16.49
N TYR A 159 -4.12 9.30 -15.36
CA TYR A 159 -4.58 10.66 -15.11
C TYR A 159 -3.93 11.68 -16.06
N TYR A 160 -2.65 11.52 -16.36
CA TYR A 160 -1.95 12.36 -17.33
C TYR A 160 -2.63 12.29 -18.71
N ARG A 161 -2.94 11.08 -19.20
CA ARG A 161 -3.66 10.90 -20.49
C ARG A 161 -5.09 11.42 -20.49
N ARG A 162 -5.65 11.74 -19.33
CA ARG A 162 -7.01 12.30 -19.15
C ARG A 162 -6.98 13.79 -18.86
N ASP A 163 -5.83 14.44 -19.04
CA ASP A 163 -5.59 15.85 -18.76
C ASP A 163 -5.88 16.25 -17.30
N ALA A 164 -5.93 15.27 -16.40
CA ALA A 164 -6.09 15.45 -14.96
C ALA A 164 -4.73 15.67 -14.30
N TYR A 165 -4.03 16.72 -14.72
CA TYR A 165 -2.61 16.92 -14.40
C TYR A 165 -2.33 17.06 -12.90
N LEU A 166 -3.18 17.74 -12.13
CA LEU A 166 -2.99 17.86 -10.68
C LEU A 166 -3.03 16.50 -9.97
N ALA A 167 -3.97 15.63 -10.38
CA ALA A 167 -4.07 14.27 -9.86
C ALA A 167 -2.87 13.40 -10.29
N ALA A 168 -2.40 13.57 -11.53
CA ALA A 168 -1.22 12.90 -12.04
C ALA A 168 0.04 13.30 -11.26
N ALA A 169 0.26 14.59 -11.03
CA ALA A 169 1.38 15.13 -10.26
C ALA A 169 1.43 14.50 -8.86
N HIS A 170 0.30 14.49 -8.15
CA HIS A 170 0.21 13.88 -6.82
C HIS A 170 0.59 12.39 -6.81
N ARG A 171 0.25 11.64 -7.87
CA ARG A 171 0.65 10.22 -8.00
C ARG A 171 2.14 10.07 -8.24
N PHE A 172 2.73 10.87 -9.11
CA PHE A 172 4.17 10.80 -9.38
C PHE A 172 4.99 11.26 -8.17
N GLU A 173 4.56 12.29 -7.46
CA GLU A 173 5.21 12.74 -6.21
C GLU A 173 5.17 11.68 -5.12
N ALA A 174 4.06 10.94 -5.00
CA ALA A 174 3.97 9.83 -4.06
C ALA A 174 5.04 8.75 -4.32
N ILE A 175 5.34 8.46 -5.60
CA ILE A 175 6.41 7.53 -5.97
C ILE A 175 7.77 8.08 -5.58
N LEU A 176 8.06 9.34 -5.90
CA LEU A 176 9.35 9.96 -5.58
C LEU A 176 9.60 10.05 -4.07
N LYS A 177 8.54 10.24 -3.28
CA LYS A 177 8.61 10.30 -1.82
C LYS A 177 8.77 8.93 -1.19
N GLN A 178 8.06 7.91 -1.67
CA GLN A 178 8.04 6.58 -1.05
C GLN A 178 9.12 5.64 -1.59
N TYR A 179 9.50 5.80 -2.86
CA TYR A 179 10.36 4.89 -3.61
C TYR A 179 11.48 5.62 -4.39
N PRO A 180 12.26 6.52 -3.77
CA PRO A 180 13.25 7.34 -4.48
C PRO A 180 14.38 6.54 -5.15
N ASP A 181 14.71 5.37 -4.61
CA ASP A 181 15.86 4.57 -5.04
C ASP A 181 15.50 3.50 -6.08
N MET A 182 14.22 3.39 -6.44
CA MET A 182 13.77 2.44 -7.46
C MET A 182 13.92 3.03 -8.86
N ASP A 183 14.16 2.18 -9.86
CA ASP A 183 14.27 2.60 -11.27
C ASP A 183 13.01 3.34 -11.77
N ILE A 184 11.84 2.97 -11.23
CA ILE A 184 10.53 3.58 -11.51
C ILE A 184 10.48 5.07 -11.09
N ALA A 185 11.31 5.49 -10.13
CA ALA A 185 11.38 6.89 -9.73
C ALA A 185 11.86 7.78 -10.88
N GLY A 186 12.71 7.29 -11.78
CA GLY A 186 13.12 8.03 -12.97
C GLY A 186 11.94 8.29 -13.91
N ASP A 187 11.12 7.28 -14.16
CA ASP A 187 9.90 7.40 -14.97
C ASP A 187 8.91 8.38 -14.32
N ALA A 188 8.69 8.25 -13.01
CA ALA A 188 7.82 9.15 -12.26
C ALA A 188 8.31 10.60 -12.30
N LEU A 189 9.61 10.85 -12.17
CA LEU A 189 10.20 12.19 -12.23
C LEU A 189 10.04 12.81 -13.62
N TYR A 190 10.26 12.03 -14.68
CA TYR A 190 10.03 12.47 -16.05
C TYR A 190 8.56 12.86 -16.28
N TYR A 191 7.62 11.99 -15.91
CA TYR A 191 6.20 12.29 -16.07
C TYR A 191 5.73 13.45 -15.18
N LEU A 192 6.29 13.61 -13.98
CA LEU A 192 6.01 14.78 -13.13
C LEU A 192 6.43 16.07 -13.83
N ALA A 193 7.61 16.09 -14.45
CA ALA A 193 8.08 17.25 -15.18
C ALA A 193 7.20 17.57 -16.40
N LEU A 194 6.76 16.55 -17.15
CA LEU A 194 5.78 16.73 -18.22
C LEU A 194 4.47 17.29 -17.69
N THR A 195 4.00 16.79 -16.56
CA THR A 195 2.77 17.25 -15.92
C THR A 195 2.85 18.73 -15.55
N TYR A 196 3.99 19.18 -15.00
CA TYR A 196 4.20 20.61 -14.72
C TYR A 196 4.25 21.47 -15.97
N LYS A 197 4.82 20.96 -17.06
CA LYS A 197 4.78 21.64 -18.37
C LYS A 197 3.35 21.81 -18.87
N GLU A 198 2.51 20.78 -18.79
CA GLU A 198 1.11 20.86 -19.25
C GLU A 198 0.25 21.77 -18.35
N ILE A 199 0.59 21.91 -17.07
CA ILE A 199 -0.05 22.87 -16.15
C ILE A 199 0.37 24.33 -16.49
N GLY A 200 1.48 24.53 -17.22
CA GLY A 200 2.07 25.84 -17.50
C GLY A 200 3.08 26.32 -16.46
N ALA A 201 3.46 25.46 -15.50
CA ALA A 201 4.52 25.71 -14.54
C ALA A 201 5.89 25.36 -15.16
N GLU A 202 6.31 26.12 -16.19
CA GLU A 202 7.50 25.80 -16.99
C GLU A 202 8.81 25.81 -16.15
N ASP A 203 8.90 26.65 -15.12
CA ASP A 203 10.07 26.67 -14.22
C ASP A 203 10.22 25.37 -13.43
N TRP A 204 9.12 24.88 -12.84
CA TRP A 204 9.12 23.61 -12.12
C TRP A 204 9.36 22.44 -13.08
N ALA A 205 8.81 22.50 -14.29
CA ALA A 205 9.07 21.49 -15.31
C ALA A 205 10.56 21.43 -15.67
N ARG A 206 11.21 22.60 -15.87
CA ARG A 206 12.65 22.71 -16.16
C ARG A 206 13.49 22.12 -15.03
N GLU A 207 13.20 22.52 -13.79
CA GLU A 207 13.88 22.01 -12.60
C GLU A 207 13.80 20.48 -12.51
N LYS A 208 12.60 19.90 -12.64
CA LYS A 208 12.42 18.44 -12.56
C LYS A 208 13.06 17.70 -13.74
N LEU A 209 13.06 18.27 -14.95
CA LEU A 209 13.77 17.69 -16.10
C LEU A 209 15.30 17.71 -15.92
N MET A 210 15.85 18.79 -15.38
CA MET A 210 17.28 18.86 -15.07
C MET A 210 17.66 17.80 -14.02
N ALA A 211 16.90 17.71 -12.93
CA ALA A 211 17.10 16.69 -11.91
C ALA A 211 16.96 15.26 -12.47
N PHE A 212 16.03 15.04 -13.40
CA PHE A 212 15.87 13.77 -14.09
C PHE A 212 17.11 13.39 -14.91
N MET A 213 17.66 14.33 -15.68
CA MET A 213 18.85 14.08 -16.49
C MET A 213 20.10 13.84 -15.65
N GLU A 214 20.23 14.51 -14.51
CA GLU A 214 21.34 14.32 -13.58
C GLU A 214 21.26 12.95 -12.88
N ARG A 215 20.09 12.60 -12.35
CA ARG A 215 19.92 11.39 -11.52
C ARG A 215 19.70 10.11 -12.33
N TYR A 216 19.08 10.20 -13.51
CA TYR A 216 18.68 9.04 -14.31
C TYR A 216 19.11 9.15 -15.79
N PRO A 217 20.41 9.29 -16.08
CA PRO A 217 20.91 9.47 -17.46
C PRO A 217 20.62 8.27 -18.38
N ASN A 218 20.50 7.06 -17.82
CA ASN A 218 20.29 5.82 -18.58
C ASN A 218 18.80 5.46 -18.73
N ASN A 219 17.87 6.31 -18.29
CA ASN A 219 16.45 6.04 -18.40
C ASN A 219 15.96 6.10 -19.87
N GLN A 220 14.96 5.29 -20.22
CA GLN A 220 14.36 5.24 -21.55
C GLN A 220 13.87 6.61 -22.08
N TYR A 221 13.50 7.53 -21.18
CA TYR A 221 13.00 8.86 -21.52
C TYR A 221 14.09 9.94 -21.62
N ALA A 222 15.37 9.62 -21.41
CA ALA A 222 16.46 10.61 -21.37
C ALA A 222 16.52 11.48 -22.65
N SER A 223 16.47 10.86 -23.83
CA SER A 223 16.52 11.56 -25.11
C SER A 223 15.30 12.46 -25.36
N THR A 224 14.11 12.00 -24.96
CA THR A 224 12.86 12.77 -25.09
C THR A 224 12.84 13.92 -24.09
N GLY A 225 13.25 13.67 -22.84
CA GLY A 225 13.37 14.69 -21.81
C GLY A 225 14.31 15.83 -22.21
N GLN A 226 15.45 15.51 -22.83
CA GLN A 226 16.39 16.52 -23.34
C GLN A 226 15.76 17.43 -24.40
N LYS A 227 14.96 16.87 -25.32
CA LYS A 227 14.25 17.65 -26.33
C LYS A 227 13.21 18.57 -25.71
N VAL A 228 12.47 18.09 -24.71
CA VAL A 228 11.48 18.90 -23.99
C VAL A 228 12.17 20.03 -23.24
N LEU A 229 13.28 19.76 -22.56
CA LEU A 229 14.07 20.78 -21.85
C LEU A 229 14.60 21.86 -22.80
N ALA A 230 15.14 21.46 -23.95
CA ALA A 230 15.60 22.40 -24.97
C ALA A 230 14.46 23.28 -25.50
N ALA A 231 13.27 22.72 -25.73
CA ALA A 231 12.10 23.47 -26.16
C ALA A 231 11.63 24.48 -25.10
N LEU A 232 11.65 24.12 -23.82
CA LEU A 232 11.32 25.03 -22.71
C LEU A 232 12.33 26.18 -22.60
N ASN A 233 13.63 25.90 -22.77
CA ASN A 233 14.66 26.94 -22.71
C ASN A 233 14.60 27.89 -23.91
N ALA A 234 14.23 27.39 -25.08
CA ALA A 234 14.08 28.23 -26.28
C ALA A 234 12.93 29.25 -26.16
N LYS A 235 11.89 28.96 -25.37
CA LYS A 235 10.79 29.90 -25.12
C LYS A 235 11.16 31.05 -24.18
N HIS A 236 12.10 30.83 -23.26
CA HIS A 236 12.53 31.82 -22.26
C HIS A 236 14.06 32.08 -22.30
N PRO A 237 14.64 32.60 -23.40
CA PRO A 237 16.08 32.85 -23.48
C PRO A 237 16.60 33.89 -22.46
N THR A 238 15.72 34.80 -22.03
CA THR A 238 16.07 35.98 -21.22
C THR A 238 16.20 35.72 -19.71
N GLU A 239 15.59 34.67 -19.16
CA GLU A 239 15.67 34.34 -17.73
C GLU A 239 16.98 33.60 -17.36
N ALA A 240 17.57 32.87 -18.32
CA ALA A 240 18.83 32.15 -18.12
C ALA A 240 20.04 33.10 -17.93
N VAL A 241 19.96 34.34 -18.42
CA VAL A 241 21.02 35.36 -18.27
C VAL A 241 20.93 36.07 -16.90
N ALA A 242 19.74 36.13 -16.30
CA ALA A 242 19.54 36.77 -14.99
C ALA A 242 20.03 35.90 -13.81
N GLN A 243 19.95 34.57 -13.93
CA GLN A 243 20.43 33.66 -12.87
C GLN A 243 21.97 33.47 -12.88
N ALA A 244 22.64 33.80 -13.98
CA ALA A 244 24.10 33.76 -14.08
C ALA A 244 24.82 34.95 -13.40
N THR A 245 24.08 35.99 -12.97
CA THR A 245 24.66 37.19 -12.35
C THR A 245 24.61 37.21 -10.82
N THR A 246 24.00 36.21 -10.16
CA THR A 246 23.89 36.16 -8.68
C THR A 246 24.77 35.11 -7.99
N SER A 247 25.58 34.35 -8.74
CA SER A 247 26.53 33.39 -8.17
C SER A 247 27.98 33.77 -8.46
N SER A 248 28.45 34.83 -7.78
CA SER A 248 29.90 35.07 -7.59
C SER A 248 30.16 35.27 -6.09
N PRO A 249 31.02 34.46 -5.45
CA PRO A 249 31.42 34.66 -4.07
C PRO A 249 32.62 35.62 -4.02
N ASP A 250 32.38 36.87 -3.65
CA ASP A 250 33.47 37.77 -3.27
C ASP A 250 34.01 37.37 -1.89
N THR A 251 35.18 36.72 -1.91
CA THR A 251 36.06 36.58 -0.77
C THR A 251 36.83 37.90 -0.61
N THR A 252 36.89 38.48 0.59
CA THR A 252 38.10 39.08 1.24
C THR A 252 37.71 39.95 2.46
N THR A 253 37.95 39.38 3.65
CA THR A 253 38.66 39.98 4.81
C THR A 253 38.03 41.16 5.59
N LYS A 254 37.72 40.90 6.87
CA LYS A 254 38.43 41.54 8.02
C LYS A 254 38.09 40.88 9.37
N ILE A 255 39.13 40.43 10.04
CA ILE A 255 39.19 40.14 11.49
C ILE A 255 39.37 41.49 12.21
N PRO A 256 38.85 41.65 13.45
CA PRO A 256 39.79 41.75 14.56
C PRO A 256 39.40 40.87 15.76
N SER A 257 40.43 40.28 16.35
CA SER A 257 40.45 39.60 17.64
C SER A 257 40.20 40.57 18.80
N VAL A 258 39.72 40.06 19.94
CA VAL A 258 40.26 40.32 21.30
C VAL A 258 39.45 39.55 22.38
N VAL A 259 40.17 38.61 23.05
CA VAL A 259 40.24 38.33 24.51
C VAL A 259 39.01 37.67 25.19
N HIS A 260 39.05 36.36 25.48
CA HIS A 260 39.60 35.62 26.65
C HIS A 260 38.75 35.59 27.94
N ALA A 261 38.47 34.34 28.37
CA ALA A 261 38.59 33.78 29.73
C ALA A 261 37.30 33.31 30.46
N GLY A 262 37.37 32.07 30.96
CA GLY A 262 36.54 31.49 32.04
C GLY A 262 35.72 30.25 31.62
N SER A 263 36.24 29.02 31.59
CA SER A 263 36.48 28.06 32.71
C SER A 263 35.23 27.39 33.32
N SER A 264 34.89 26.20 32.80
CA SER A 264 34.40 24.96 33.47
C SER A 264 33.10 24.98 34.33
N PRO A 265 32.60 23.82 34.84
CA PRO A 265 31.79 22.86 34.10
C PRO A 265 30.48 22.42 34.83
N ALA A 266 29.67 21.61 34.14
CA ALA A 266 28.67 20.63 34.58
C ALA A 266 28.07 20.67 36.02
N THR A 267 26.75 20.60 36.11
CA THR A 267 26.07 19.89 37.23
C THR A 267 24.82 19.17 36.73
N VAL A 268 24.94 17.84 36.70
CA VAL A 268 23.85 16.85 36.71
C VAL A 268 23.41 16.70 38.16
N LEU A 269 22.12 16.73 38.47
CA LEU A 269 21.59 16.10 39.69
C LEU A 269 20.05 15.93 39.65
N SER A 270 19.62 14.69 39.40
CA SER A 270 18.51 14.03 40.10
C SER A 270 19.17 12.94 40.94
N PRO A 271 18.68 12.56 42.16
CA PRO A 271 17.61 11.55 42.24
C PRO A 271 16.71 11.52 43.53
N THR A 272 15.45 11.10 43.34
CA THR A 272 14.63 10.16 44.17
C THR A 272 14.22 10.53 45.62
N PRO A 273 13.47 9.66 46.35
CA PRO A 273 12.00 9.66 46.43
C PRO A 273 11.51 9.87 47.89
N ASP A 274 10.22 10.14 48.12
CA ASP A 274 9.54 9.54 49.28
C ASP A 274 8.02 9.72 49.31
N THR A 275 7.44 8.76 50.00
CA THR A 275 6.06 8.29 50.09
C THR A 275 5.20 9.15 51.04
N ALA A 276 3.91 9.37 50.72
CA ALA A 276 2.78 9.20 51.67
C ALA A 276 1.43 9.70 51.11
N ILE A 277 0.44 8.81 51.20
CA ILE A 277 -1.01 9.02 51.02
C ILE A 277 -1.58 9.57 52.35
N PRO A 278 -2.63 10.42 52.34
CA PRO A 278 -3.94 9.92 52.74
C PRO A 278 -5.14 10.42 51.89
N SER A 279 -6.01 9.46 51.60
CA SER A 279 -7.49 9.47 51.54
C SER A 279 -8.30 10.78 51.53
N GLY A 280 -9.25 10.83 50.60
CA GLY A 280 -10.64 11.19 50.89
C GLY A 280 -11.12 12.53 50.34
N GLY A 281 -11.84 12.50 49.21
CA GLY A 281 -12.53 13.67 48.67
C GLY A 281 -13.31 13.35 47.40
N THR A 282 -14.59 13.05 47.57
CA THR A 282 -15.62 12.86 46.55
C THR A 282 -15.79 14.06 45.60
N THR A 283 -16.42 13.78 44.44
CA THR A 283 -17.03 14.73 43.47
C THR A 283 -16.01 15.47 42.57
N LEU A 284 -16.10 15.51 41.24
CA LEU A 284 -17.26 15.71 40.36
C LEU A 284 -16.80 15.51 38.90
N CYS A 285 -17.60 14.86 38.06
CA CYS A 285 -17.36 14.73 36.62
C CYS A 285 -17.25 16.09 35.91
N ARG A 286 -16.28 16.25 35.00
CA ARG A 286 -16.39 17.22 33.90
C ARG A 286 -15.62 16.78 32.65
N LEU A 287 -16.42 16.34 31.66
CA LEU A 287 -16.32 16.54 30.21
C LEU A 287 -14.93 16.78 29.60
N GLY A 288 -14.47 15.76 28.86
CA GLY A 288 -14.01 15.88 27.46
C GLY A 288 -12.73 16.65 27.17
N VAL A 289 -11.63 15.93 26.91
CA VAL A 289 -10.65 16.17 25.83
C VAL A 289 -9.82 14.89 25.66
N TRP A 290 -9.62 14.50 24.41
CA TRP A 290 -8.75 13.39 23.98
C TRP A 290 -7.26 13.66 24.27
N CYS A 291 -6.57 12.65 24.77
CA CYS A 291 -5.18 12.32 24.47
C CYS A 291 -5.11 10.79 24.35
#